data_AF-D2XN85-F1
#
_entry.id   AF-D2XN85-F1
#
_cell.length_a   1.000
_cell.length_b   1.000
_cell.length_c   1.000
_cell.angle_alpha   90.00
_cell.angle_beta   90.00
_cell.angle_gamma   90.00
#
_symmetry.space_group_name_H-M   'P 1'
#
loop_
_entity.id
_entity.type
_entity.pdbx_description
1 polymer ?
#
loop_
_entity_poly.entity_id
_entity_poly.type
_entity_poly.pdbx_seq_one_letter_code
_entity_poly.pdbx_strand_id
1 'polypeptide(L)'
;DPVSDKLLVVTALVLIVEFFHTWWITLPSVSIIIREIIVSALREWIARIFHGFNIDVSKMSKIKTMIQMFALGLLLWHPNNFWTKIGTIMLYLAFVLTMWSILKYFYILYNHLIKEGFRDYKDFN
;
A
#
# COMPACT_ATOMS: atom_id res chain seq x y z
N ASP A 1 9.45 2.86 15.17
CA ASP A 1 10.17 3.11 13.91
C ASP A 1 9.34 2.73 12.70
N PRO A 2 9.27 3.58 11.66
CA PRO A 2 8.49 3.31 10.45
C PRO A 2 8.99 2.11 9.63
N VAL A 3 10.22 1.66 9.88
CA VAL A 3 10.81 0.46 9.27
C VAL A 3 10.26 -0.81 9.96
N SER A 4 10.27 -0.83 11.29
CA SER A 4 9.82 -1.97 12.10
C SER A 4 8.35 -2.29 11.85
N ASP A 5 7.50 -1.26 11.70
CA ASP A 5 6.07 -1.45 11.45
C ASP A 5 5.79 -2.17 10.12
N LYS A 6 6.59 -1.90 9.08
CA LYS A 6 6.47 -2.57 7.78
C LYS A 6 6.94 -4.01 7.85
N LEU A 7 8.06 -4.25 8.55
CA LEU A 7 8.58 -5.60 8.73
C LEU A 7 7.57 -6.47 9.46
N LEU A 8 6.97 -5.96 10.54
CA LEU A 8 5.91 -6.67 11.28
C LEU A 8 4.76 -7.08 10.36
N VAL A 9 4.27 -6.15 9.54
CA VAL A 9 3.18 -6.39 8.59
C VAL A 9 3.55 -7.44 7.54
N VAL A 10 4.76 -7.35 6.97
CA VAL A 10 5.25 -8.32 5.97
C VAL A 10 5.39 -9.70 6.60
N THR A 11 5.98 -9.80 7.78
CA THR A 11 6.11 -11.08 8.51
C THR A 11 4.74 -11.68 8.82
N ALA A 12 3.77 -10.88 9.29
CA ALA A 12 2.42 -11.35 9.56
C ALA A 12 1.73 -11.89 8.30
N LEU A 13 1.88 -11.22 7.14
CA LEU A 13 1.34 -11.69 5.87
C LEU A 13 2.00 -13.02 5.45
N VAL A 14 3.31 -13.15 5.60
CA VAL A 14 4.04 -14.40 5.29
C VAL A 14 3.54 -15.55 6.16
N LEU A 15 3.38 -15.34 7.48
CA LEU A 15 2.86 -16.36 8.39
C LEU A 15 1.43 -16.78 8.06
N ILE A 16 0.57 -15.84 7.62
CA ILE A 16 -0.79 -16.15 7.16
C ILE A 16 -0.75 -16.96 5.87
N VAL A 17 0.09 -16.57 4.90
CA VAL A 17 0.25 -17.34 3.65
C VAL A 17 0.70 -18.76 3.95
N GLU A 18 1.70 -18.91 4.83
CA GLU A 18 2.18 -20.21 5.28
C GLU A 18 1.07 -20.98 6.00
N PHE A 19 0.33 -20.41 6.94
CA PHE A 19 -0.70 -21.17 7.67
C PHE A 19 -1.83 -21.66 6.76
N PHE A 20 -2.40 -20.78 5.93
CA PHE A 20 -3.60 -21.09 5.17
C PHE A 20 -3.34 -21.88 3.88
N HIS A 21 -2.14 -21.84 3.31
CA HIS A 21 -1.76 -22.57 2.09
C HIS A 21 -2.76 -22.45 0.91
N THR A 22 -3.50 -21.34 0.83
CA THR A 22 -4.55 -21.13 -0.17
C THR A 22 -4.21 -19.98 -1.09
N TRP A 23 -4.40 -20.21 -2.39
CA TRP A 23 -4.05 -19.24 -3.43
C TRP A 23 -4.83 -17.92 -3.29
N TRP A 24 -6.09 -17.95 -2.84
CA TRP A 24 -6.91 -16.76 -2.63
C TRP A 24 -6.48 -15.89 -1.44
N ILE A 25 -5.70 -16.43 -0.48
CA ILE A 25 -5.04 -15.62 0.58
C ILE A 25 -3.64 -15.22 0.14
N THR A 26 -2.94 -16.11 -0.55
CA THR A 26 -1.56 -15.91 -1.01
C THR A 26 -1.46 -14.74 -1.98
N LEU A 27 -2.31 -14.69 -3.00
CA LEU A 27 -2.29 -13.62 -4.01
C LEU A 27 -2.47 -12.21 -3.43
N PRO A 28 -3.52 -11.91 -2.63
CA PRO A 28 -3.65 -10.58 -2.04
C PRO A 28 -2.50 -10.26 -1.08
N SER A 29 -2.04 -11.23 -0.27
CA SER A 29 -0.92 -11.02 0.67
C SER A 29 0.38 -10.64 -0.03
N VAL A 30 0.79 -11.41 -1.05
CA VAL A 30 1.99 -11.12 -1.84
C VAL A 30 1.87 -9.75 -2.53
N SER A 31 0.71 -9.44 -3.08
CA SER A 31 0.49 -8.16 -3.75
C SER A 31 0.58 -6.96 -2.79
N ILE A 32 0.10 -7.11 -1.55
CA ILE A 32 0.23 -6.09 -0.50
C ILE A 32 1.71 -5.87 -0.14
N ILE A 33 2.50 -6.94 -0.01
CA ILE A 33 3.95 -6.86 0.28
C ILE A 33 4.67 -6.10 -0.84
N ILE A 34 4.50 -6.53 -2.09
CA ILE A 34 5.14 -5.89 -3.26
C ILE A 34 4.77 -4.41 -3.32
N ARG A 35 3.49 -4.09 -3.12
CA ARG A 35 2.99 -2.71 -3.12
C ARG A 35 3.66 -1.86 -2.04
N GLU A 36 3.94 -2.41 -0.86
CA GLU A 36 4.54 -1.64 0.24
C GLU A 36 5.95 -1.16 -0.13
N ILE A 37 6.71 -1.97 -0.90
CA ILE A 37 8.02 -1.61 -1.45
C ILE A 37 7.88 -0.57 -2.56
N ILE A 38 7.03 -0.82 -3.57
CA ILE A 38 6.84 0.08 -4.73
C ILE A 38 6.40 1.47 -4.28
N VAL A 39 5.38 1.56 -3.42
CA VAL A 39 4.86 2.85 -2.97
C VAL A 39 5.84 3.57 -2.03
N SER A 40 6.69 2.84 -1.30
CA SER A 40 7.75 3.47 -0.51
C SER A 40 8.83 4.06 -1.41
N ALA A 41 9.31 3.29 -2.40
CA ALA A 41 10.32 3.74 -3.35
C ALA A 41 9.83 4.93 -4.18
N LEU A 42 8.59 4.86 -4.69
CA LEU A 42 7.98 5.94 -5.47
C LEU A 42 7.87 7.24 -4.66
N ARG A 43 7.46 7.13 -3.39
CA ARG A 43 7.35 8.29 -2.50
C ARG A 43 8.70 8.94 -2.24
N GLU A 44 9.73 8.12 -2.01
CA GLU A 44 11.09 8.60 -1.79
C GLU A 44 11.66 9.26 -3.06
N TRP A 45 11.42 8.65 -4.22
CA TRP A 45 11.88 9.17 -5.50
C TRP A 45 11.22 10.52 -5.84
N ILE A 46 9.90 10.66 -5.65
CA ILE A 46 9.17 11.94 -5.83
C ILE A 46 9.73 13.01 -4.87
N ALA A 47 9.97 12.66 -3.61
CA ALA A 47 10.50 13.60 -2.63
C ALA A 47 11.92 14.09 -3.00
N ARG A 48 12.74 13.24 -3.65
CA ARG A 48 14.08 13.59 -4.14
C ARG A 48 14.04 14.50 -5.37
N ILE A 49 13.15 14.25 -6.33
CA ILE A 49 13.08 15.02 -7.58
C ILE A 49 12.50 16.41 -7.35
N PHE A 50 11.39 16.51 -6.62
CA PHE A 50 10.58 17.74 -6.58
C PHE A 50 10.85 18.60 -5.33
N HIS A 51 12.07 18.53 -4.76
CA HIS A 51 12.54 19.32 -3.61
C HIS A 51 11.41 19.84 -2.69
N GLY A 52 10.79 18.94 -1.92
CA GLY A 52 9.77 19.31 -0.92
C GLY A 52 8.32 19.14 -1.35
N PHE A 53 8.03 18.51 -2.49
CA PHE A 53 6.65 18.14 -2.85
C PHE A 53 6.11 17.05 -1.93
N ASN A 54 5.41 17.45 -0.87
CA ASN A 54 4.79 16.53 0.07
C ASN A 54 3.39 16.16 -0.40
N ILE A 55 3.23 14.93 -0.89
CA ILE A 55 1.92 14.41 -1.29
C ILE A 55 1.15 14.07 0.00
N ASP A 56 0.27 14.97 0.44
CA ASP A 56 -0.54 14.72 1.63
C ASP A 56 -1.70 13.75 1.30
N VAL A 57 -1.46 12.48 1.61
CA VAL A 57 -2.43 11.37 1.50
C VAL A 57 -2.87 10.87 2.89
N SER A 58 -2.80 11.71 3.92
CA SER A 58 -2.90 11.28 5.33
C SER A 58 -4.17 10.48 5.66
N LYS A 59 -5.35 10.89 5.18
CA LYS A 59 -6.62 10.20 5.53
C LYS A 59 -6.74 8.82 4.90
N MET A 60 -6.46 8.69 3.60
CA MET A 60 -6.57 7.42 2.89
C MET A 60 -5.54 6.39 3.39
N SER A 61 -4.35 6.87 3.75
CA SER A 61 -3.28 6.02 4.25
C SER A 61 -3.61 5.43 5.63
N LYS A 62 -4.27 6.20 6.50
CA LYS A 62 -4.71 5.72 7.83
C LYS A 62 -5.81 4.67 7.73
N ILE A 63 -6.79 4.86 6.86
CA ILE A 63 -7.89 3.89 6.68
C ILE A 63 -7.34 2.55 6.16
N LYS A 64 -6.43 2.61 5.16
CA LYS A 64 -5.75 1.42 4.62
C LYS A 64 -5.05 0.62 5.72
N THR A 65 -4.25 1.30 6.55
CA THR A 65 -3.48 0.62 7.60
C THR A 65 -4.39 0.06 8.68
N MET A 66 -5.45 0.76 9.08
CA MET A 66 -6.42 0.22 10.04
C MET A 66 -7.04 -1.07 9.52
N ILE A 67 -7.58 -1.07 8.30
CA ILE A 67 -8.23 -2.26 7.72
C ILE A 67 -7.25 -3.41 7.59
N GLN A 68 -6.03 -3.14 7.16
CA GLN A 68 -4.98 -4.14 7.03
C GLN A 68 -4.61 -4.75 8.38
N MET A 69 -4.42 -3.93 9.42
CA MET A 69 -4.09 -4.42 10.76
C MET A 69 -5.23 -5.25 11.36
N PHE A 70 -6.49 -4.85 11.15
CA PHE A 70 -7.64 -5.65 11.55
C PHE A 70 -7.73 -6.97 10.79
N ALA A 71 -7.49 -6.97 9.47
CA ALA A 71 -7.45 -8.19 8.66
C ALA A 71 -6.40 -9.18 9.19
N LEU A 72 -5.19 -8.69 9.44
CA LEU A 72 -4.09 -9.48 9.99
C LEU A 72 -4.43 -10.03 11.38
N GLY A 73 -4.97 -9.20 12.27
CA GLY A 73 -5.37 -9.64 13.61
C GLY A 73 -6.41 -10.76 13.59
N LEU A 74 -7.42 -10.64 12.73
CA LEU A 74 -8.47 -11.67 12.59
C LEU A 74 -7.94 -12.95 11.95
N LEU A 75 -7.09 -12.86 10.93
CA LEU A 75 -6.52 -14.02 10.26
C LEU A 75 -5.48 -14.74 11.12
N LEU A 76 -4.71 -14.02 11.95
CA LEU A 76 -3.77 -14.62 12.90
C LEU A 76 -4.51 -15.27 14.07
N TRP A 77 -5.58 -14.67 14.58
CA TRP A 77 -6.37 -15.24 15.68
C TRP A 77 -7.19 -16.45 15.22
N HIS A 78 -7.86 -16.37 14.06
CA HIS A 78 -8.62 -17.46 13.43
C HIS A 78 -9.49 -18.35 14.35
N PRO A 79 -10.24 -17.81 15.34
CA PRO A 79 -10.91 -18.65 16.35
C PRO A 79 -12.05 -19.51 15.81
N ASN A 80 -12.64 -19.13 14.67
CA ASN A 80 -13.62 -19.94 13.95
C ASN A 80 -13.66 -19.57 12.45
N ASN A 81 -14.41 -20.34 11.67
CA ASN A 81 -14.58 -20.10 10.23
C ASN A 81 -15.26 -18.77 9.89
N PHE A 82 -16.10 -18.24 10.79
CA PHE A 82 -16.78 -16.96 10.57
C PHE A 82 -15.79 -15.78 10.62
N TRP A 83 -14.95 -15.72 11.66
CA TRP A 83 -13.92 -14.70 11.83
C TRP A 83 -12.84 -14.78 10.74
N THR A 84 -12.49 -16.00 10.31
CA THR A 84 -11.56 -16.22 9.20
C THR A 84 -12.11 -15.64 7.89
N LYS A 85 -13.41 -15.83 7.61
CA LYS A 85 -14.06 -15.23 6.43
C LYS A 85 -14.04 -13.70 6.50
N ILE A 86 -14.35 -13.11 7.66
CA ILE A 86 -14.29 -11.65 7.84
C ILE A 86 -12.86 -11.14 7.62
N GLY A 87 -11.86 -11.78 8.24
CA GLY A 87 -10.46 -11.43 8.05
C GLY A 87 -10.02 -11.51 6.59
N THR A 88 -10.49 -12.54 5.87
CA THR A 88 -10.24 -12.69 4.42
C THR A 88 -10.88 -11.55 3.63
N ILE A 89 -12.14 -11.22 3.88
CA ILE A 89 -12.82 -10.09 3.22
C ILE A 89 -12.08 -8.77 3.49
N MET A 90 -11.65 -8.53 4.73
CA MET A 90 -10.87 -7.34 5.08
C MET A 90 -9.51 -7.32 4.39
N LEU A 91 -8.84 -8.47 4.22
CA LEU A 91 -7.59 -8.59 3.48
C LEU A 91 -7.79 -8.19 2.01
N TYR A 92 -8.85 -8.67 1.38
CA TYR A 92 -9.22 -8.27 0.01
C TYR A 92 -9.53 -6.78 -0.08
N LEU A 93 -10.23 -6.23 0.91
CA LEU A 93 -10.54 -4.80 0.95
C LEU A 93 -9.26 -3.96 1.12
N ALA A 94 -8.34 -4.40 1.99
CA ALA A 94 -7.01 -3.80 2.10
C ALA A 94 -6.25 -3.87 0.77
N PHE A 95 -6.28 -5.03 0.09
CA PHE A 95 -5.67 -5.20 -1.22
C PHE A 95 -6.23 -4.21 -2.27
N VAL A 96 -7.55 -4.06 -2.39
CA VAL A 96 -8.16 -3.09 -3.31
C VAL A 96 -7.75 -1.66 -2.98
N LEU A 97 -7.78 -1.26 -1.70
CA LEU A 97 -7.32 0.06 -1.26
C LEU A 97 -5.83 0.28 -1.54
N THR A 98 -5.01 -0.77 -1.44
CA THR A 98 -3.58 -0.68 -1.75
C THR A 98 -3.33 -0.42 -3.23
N MET A 99 -4.10 -1.05 -4.11
CA MET A 99 -4.04 -0.84 -5.56
C MET A 99 -4.48 0.57 -5.95
N TRP A 100 -5.58 1.06 -5.39
CA TRP A 100 -6.06 2.43 -5.62
C TRP A 100 -4.99 3.48 -5.30
N SER A 101 -4.22 3.26 -4.24
CA SER A 101 -3.14 4.16 -3.87
C SER A 101 -2.04 4.24 -4.93
N ILE A 102 -1.68 3.15 -5.61
CA ILE A 102 -0.66 3.17 -6.66
C ILE A 102 -1.11 4.09 -7.80
N LEU A 103 -2.35 3.93 -8.25
CA LEU A 103 -2.93 4.77 -9.30
C LEU A 103 -2.92 6.25 -8.90
N LYS A 104 -3.25 6.56 -7.65
CA LYS A 104 -3.20 7.94 -7.14
C LYS A 104 -1.78 8.52 -7.21
N TYR A 105 -0.78 7.78 -6.77
CA TYR A 105 0.61 8.26 -6.84
C TYR A 105 1.08 8.45 -8.27
N PHE A 106 0.74 7.51 -9.17
CA PHE A 106 1.11 7.60 -10.58
C PHE A 106 0.43 8.80 -11.27
N TYR A 107 -0.85 9.04 -10.98
CA TYR A 107 -1.58 10.20 -11.50
C TYR A 107 -0.95 11.53 -11.05
N ILE A 108 -0.58 11.63 -9.76
CA ILE A 108 0.07 12.84 -9.24
C ILE A 108 1.41 13.05 -9.92
N LEU A 109 2.20 12.00 -10.06
CA LEU A 109 3.48 12.05 -10.75
C LEU A 109 3.31 12.51 -12.21
N TYR A 110 2.42 11.86 -12.96
CA TYR A 110 2.18 12.17 -14.37
C TYR A 110 1.75 13.64 -14.57
N ASN A 111 0.80 14.11 -13.76
CA ASN A 111 0.32 15.48 -13.85
C ASN A 111 1.40 16.51 -13.48
N HIS A 112 2.27 16.18 -12.53
CA HIS A 112 3.38 17.06 -12.13
C HIS A 112 4.47 17.11 -13.20
N LEU A 113 4.88 15.96 -13.76
CA LEU A 113 5.85 15.89 -14.87
C LEU A 113 5.38 16.68 -16.09
N ILE A 114 4.09 16.61 -16.42
CA ILE A 114 3.51 17.41 -17.50
C ILE A 114 3.62 18.90 -17.19
N LYS A 115 3.24 19.34 -15.98
CA LYS A 115 3.31 20.76 -15.60
C LYS A 115 4.73 21.33 -15.61
N GLU A 116 5.72 20.56 -15.17
CA GLU A 116 7.12 21.00 -15.22
C GLU A 116 7.66 21.04 -16.65
N GLY A 117 7.35 20.04 -17.49
CA GLY A 117 7.71 20.07 -18.91
C GLY A 117 7.13 21.29 -19.65
N PHE A 118 5.94 21.74 -19.27
CA PHE A 118 5.35 22.98 -19.80
C PHE A 118 5.98 24.26 -19.26
N ARG A 119 6.58 24.23 -18.06
CA ARG A 119 7.26 25.40 -17.47
C ARG A 119 8.61 25.63 -18.13
N ASP A 120 9.38 24.55 -18.31
CA ASP A 120 10.68 24.59 -19.00
C ASP A 120 10.52 25.10 -20.45
N TYR A 121 9.49 24.64 -21.17
CA TYR A 121 9.17 25.15 -22.51
C TYR A 121 8.88 26.67 -22.56
N LYS A 122 8.30 27.25 -21.51
CA LYS A 122 8.02 28.69 -21.44
C LYS A 122 9.23 29.54 -21.08
N ASP A 123 10.23 28.97 -20.40
CA ASP A 123 11.44 29.70 -20.03
C ASP A 123 12.45 29.77 -21.20
N PHE A 124 12.27 28.94 -22.25
CA PHE A 124 13.09 28.92 -23.47
C PHE A 124 12.57 29.80 -24.62
N ASN A 125 11.39 30.43 -24.50
CA ASN A 125 10.71 31.14 -25.60
C ASN A 125 10.22 32.52 -25.15
#